data_AF-A0AAD5X0P7-F1
#
_entry.id   AF-A0AAD5X0P7-F1
#
_cell.length_a   1.000
_cell.length_b   1.000
_cell.length_c   1.000
_cell.angle_alpha   90.00
_cell.angle_beta   90.00
_cell.angle_gamma   90.00
#
_symmetry.space_group_name_H-M   'P 1'
#
loop_
_entity.id
_entity.type
_entity.pdbx_description
1 polymer ?
#
loop_
_entity_poly.entity_id
_entity_poly.type
_entity_poly.pdbx_seq_one_letter_code
_entity_poly.pdbx_strand_id
1 'polypeptide(L)'
;MCSSTRILQCRTYVSLPTSPTSAEEFLGASNSCDSYAAVPERGVLELSGPDAVKFLQGLCTNQMMKVERGGDAIYAAFLTPQGRLLYDAFIHPKNKGFEFPHPTFLLDVDSRSLPTLTAHLKKYLLRSKLKITDASDRYQIWQVWGPATSLLWGNFVPKEAKTLPLGGAVPKDRFCDVGCRDPRHPEMGLRIVGERDAKLPLPSTFTEGYAEEYTLRRILYGIPEGMDDLFAGASLPLESNMDYMSGVDFRKGCYLGQELTIRTYHTGVTRKRIVPVQFYNDGESPPTSLTLHPTFNALLPTTQSDIRADTPSSSSSGTPAKEGSPPRASSRASQRAGGAGKFCSGMYNVGLALMRLEYVCDPKVGEAGTAPLVAENGMRIKAFAPGWWPHAVSGGEAGK
;
A
#
# COMPACT_ATOMS: atom_id res chain seq x y z
N MET A 1 -38.90 -5.33 35.01
CA MET A 1 -38.31 -4.19 34.28
C MET A 1 -37.06 -3.80 35.09
N CYS A 2 -35.82 -3.88 34.63
CA CYS A 2 -35.26 -3.66 33.30
C CYS A 2 -34.15 -4.67 33.00
N SER A 3 -33.89 -4.88 31.70
CA SER A 3 -33.25 -6.04 31.10
C SER A 3 -31.77 -6.21 31.38
N SER A 4 -31.42 -7.49 31.54
CA SER A 4 -30.11 -8.08 31.32
C SER A 4 -29.55 -7.68 29.94
N THR A 5 -28.52 -6.84 29.92
CA THR A 5 -27.69 -6.62 28.73
C THR A 5 -26.53 -7.60 28.83
N ARG A 6 -26.62 -8.69 28.06
CA ARG A 6 -25.53 -9.65 27.87
C ARG A 6 -24.32 -8.90 27.32
N ILE A 7 -23.31 -8.69 28.15
CA ILE A 7 -21.94 -8.47 27.69
C ILE A 7 -21.50 -9.81 27.10
N LEU A 8 -21.74 -9.99 25.80
CA LEU A 8 -21.06 -11.03 25.03
C LEU A 8 -19.58 -10.68 25.07
N GLN A 9 -18.83 -11.42 25.89
CA GLN A 9 -17.38 -11.48 25.82
C GLN A 9 -17.01 -11.80 24.37
N CYS A 10 -16.57 -10.80 23.61
CA CYS A 10 -15.89 -10.98 22.33
C CYS A 10 -14.52 -11.59 22.66
N ARG A 11 -14.50 -12.92 22.84
CA ARG A 11 -13.30 -13.72 23.15
C ARG A 11 -12.85 -14.58 21.96
N THR A 12 -13.49 -14.43 20.81
CA THR A 12 -13.07 -15.06 19.57
C THR A 12 -12.13 -14.11 18.86
N TYR A 13 -10.84 -14.30 19.11
CA TYR A 13 -9.79 -13.99 18.16
C TYR A 13 -10.26 -14.40 16.75
N VAL A 14 -10.26 -13.48 15.78
CA VAL A 14 -10.48 -13.86 14.38
C VAL A 14 -9.19 -14.54 13.93
N SER A 15 -9.13 -15.85 14.14
CA SER A 15 -8.10 -16.66 13.49
C SER A 15 -8.22 -16.48 11.99
N LEU A 16 -7.10 -16.56 11.26
CA LEU A 16 -7.11 -16.65 9.81
C LEU A 16 -8.21 -17.63 9.35
N PRO A 17 -9.03 -17.25 8.35
CA PRO A 17 -10.19 -18.05 7.98
C PRO A 17 -9.75 -19.45 7.60
N THR A 18 -10.56 -20.45 7.93
CA THR A 18 -10.29 -21.87 7.63
C THR A 18 -11.14 -22.38 6.47
N SER A 19 -12.15 -21.62 6.07
CA SER A 19 -13.04 -21.89 4.94
C SER A 19 -13.06 -20.70 3.97
N PRO A 20 -13.46 -20.91 2.71
CA PRO A 20 -13.76 -19.83 1.78
C PRO A 20 -14.67 -18.76 2.39
N THR A 21 -14.34 -17.48 2.20
CA THR A 21 -15.14 -16.34 2.66
C THR A 21 -14.97 -15.16 1.72
N SER A 22 -15.98 -14.31 1.58
CA SER A 22 -15.84 -13.10 0.77
C SER A 22 -14.88 -12.11 1.42
N ALA A 23 -14.24 -11.26 0.62
CA ALA A 23 -13.38 -10.20 1.13
C ALA A 23 -14.13 -9.27 2.09
N GLU A 24 -15.39 -8.95 1.79
CA GLU A 24 -16.25 -8.09 2.62
C GLU A 24 -16.56 -8.73 3.98
N GLU A 25 -16.91 -10.01 4.00
CA GLU A 25 -17.15 -10.75 5.25
C GLU A 25 -15.89 -10.82 6.12
N PHE A 26 -14.74 -11.15 5.53
CA PHE A 26 -13.48 -11.23 6.26
C PHE A 26 -13.07 -9.86 6.83
N LEU A 27 -13.09 -8.81 6.00
CA LEU A 27 -12.75 -7.45 6.43
C LEU A 27 -13.74 -6.95 7.49
N GLY A 28 -15.05 -7.20 7.31
CA GLY A 28 -16.08 -6.86 8.28
C GLY A 28 -15.87 -7.54 9.63
N ALA A 29 -15.58 -8.85 9.63
CA ALA A 29 -15.28 -9.60 10.84
C ALA A 29 -14.01 -9.07 11.52
N SER A 30 -12.92 -8.88 10.77
CA SER A 30 -11.65 -8.37 11.28
C SER A 30 -11.78 -6.92 11.81
N ASN A 31 -12.59 -6.07 11.17
CA ASN A 31 -12.89 -4.70 11.64
C ASN A 31 -13.79 -4.65 12.87
N SER A 32 -14.55 -5.71 13.14
CA SER A 32 -15.46 -5.77 14.30
C SER A 32 -14.74 -6.10 15.61
N CYS A 33 -13.47 -6.48 15.56
CA CYS A 33 -12.66 -6.86 16.71
C CYS A 33 -11.49 -5.88 16.92
N ASP A 34 -11.21 -5.53 18.17
CA ASP A 34 -10.03 -4.76 18.54
C ASP A 34 -8.78 -5.64 18.46
N SER A 35 -7.93 -5.39 17.48
CA SER A 35 -6.78 -6.24 17.17
C SER A 35 -5.56 -5.41 16.78
N TYR A 36 -4.38 -6.01 16.91
CA TYR A 36 -3.12 -5.41 16.48
C TYR A 36 -2.14 -6.48 16.02
N ALA A 37 -1.33 -6.18 15.02
CA ALA A 37 -0.30 -7.10 14.55
C ALA A 37 0.98 -6.36 14.18
N ALA A 38 2.11 -7.04 14.28
CA ALA A 38 3.37 -6.54 13.76
C ALA A 38 3.28 -6.42 12.24
N VAL A 39 3.78 -5.31 11.69
CA VAL A 39 3.85 -5.12 10.23
C VAL A 39 5.12 -5.81 9.73
N PRO A 40 5.00 -6.80 8.82
CA PRO A 40 6.14 -7.59 8.37
C PRO A 40 7.11 -6.74 7.52
N GLU A 41 8.39 -7.13 7.52
CA GLU A 41 9.42 -6.58 6.64
C GLU A 41 9.59 -5.05 6.72
N ARG A 42 9.31 -4.45 7.88
CA ARG A 42 9.53 -3.01 8.12
C ARG A 42 10.81 -2.76 8.91
N GLY A 43 11.50 -1.69 8.53
CA GLY A 43 12.68 -1.14 9.19
C GLY A 43 12.50 0.35 9.47
N VAL A 44 13.34 0.89 10.36
CA VAL A 44 13.21 2.28 10.82
C VAL A 44 14.53 3.03 10.68
N LEU A 45 14.53 4.13 9.93
CA LEU A 45 15.63 5.11 9.94
C LEU A 45 15.27 6.30 10.81
N GLU A 46 16.15 6.64 11.75
CA GLU A 46 16.06 7.87 12.53
C GLU A 46 16.85 9.00 11.87
N LEU A 47 16.17 10.12 11.60
CA LEU A 47 16.76 11.35 11.08
C LEU A 47 16.63 12.45 12.13
N SER A 48 17.77 12.94 12.65
CA SER A 48 17.80 13.98 13.69
C SER A 48 18.76 15.11 13.33
N GLY A 49 18.30 16.35 13.42
CA GLY A 49 19.14 17.53 13.22
C GLY A 49 18.34 18.76 12.78
N PRO A 50 18.95 19.96 12.87
CA PRO A 50 18.26 21.21 12.54
C PRO A 50 17.80 21.29 11.08
N ASP A 51 18.48 20.61 10.16
CA ASP A 51 18.14 20.62 8.73
C ASP A 51 17.16 19.51 8.31
N ALA A 52 16.70 18.66 9.24
CA ALA A 52 15.92 17.45 8.91
C ALA A 52 14.63 17.76 8.14
N VAL A 53 13.89 18.81 8.52
CA VAL A 53 12.64 19.22 7.86
C VAL A 53 12.91 19.65 6.41
N LYS A 54 13.88 20.56 6.22
CA LYS A 54 14.25 21.07 4.89
C LYS A 54 14.77 19.95 3.99
N PHE A 55 15.59 19.06 4.54
CA PHE A 55 16.14 17.92 3.84
C PHE A 55 15.04 16.97 3.34
N LEU A 56 14.13 16.54 4.23
CA LEU A 56 13.02 15.67 3.85
C LEU A 56 12.05 16.34 2.89
N GLN A 57 11.75 17.63 3.08
CA GLN A 57 10.85 18.39 2.21
C GLN A 57 11.29 18.36 0.73
N GLY A 58 12.60 18.36 0.46
CA GLY A 58 13.13 18.30 -0.91
C GLY A 58 13.19 16.89 -1.52
N LEU A 59 13.03 15.83 -0.72
CA LEU A 59 13.25 14.45 -1.16
C LEU A 59 11.99 13.57 -1.15
N CYS A 60 11.00 13.89 -0.31
CA CYS A 60 9.76 13.12 -0.27
C CYS A 60 8.65 13.74 -1.13
N THR A 61 7.66 12.95 -1.52
CA THR A 61 6.50 13.40 -2.33
C THR A 61 5.43 14.16 -1.55
N ASN A 62 5.50 14.19 -0.21
CA ASN A 62 4.49 14.82 0.66
C ASN A 62 5.07 16.01 1.43
N GLN A 63 4.24 16.74 2.17
CA GLN A 63 4.58 18.03 2.77
C GLN A 63 4.97 17.90 4.25
N MET A 64 6.23 18.19 4.56
CA MET A 64 6.77 18.14 5.91
C MET A 64 6.12 19.16 6.86
N MET A 65 5.57 20.28 6.35
CA MET A 65 4.83 21.25 7.18
C MET A 65 3.66 20.62 7.96
N LYS A 66 3.15 19.45 7.53
CA LYS A 66 2.08 18.71 8.22
C LYS A 66 2.57 18.03 9.50
N VAL A 67 3.88 17.74 9.60
CA VAL A 67 4.48 16.92 10.65
C VAL A 67 5.69 17.57 11.33
N GLU A 68 6.13 18.73 10.82
CA GLU A 68 7.35 19.41 11.29
C GLU A 68 7.25 19.85 12.75
N ARG A 69 6.03 19.99 13.30
CA ARG A 69 5.75 20.37 14.71
C ARG A 69 5.06 19.24 15.45
N GLY A 70 5.42 18.00 15.13
CA GLY A 70 4.81 16.83 15.74
C GLY A 70 3.47 16.45 15.12
N GLY A 71 2.76 15.54 15.81
CA GLY A 71 1.43 15.09 15.41
C GLY A 71 1.42 13.71 14.77
N ASP A 72 0.57 13.54 13.75
CA ASP A 72 0.46 12.31 12.98
C ASP A 72 1.57 12.22 11.94
N ALA A 73 2.03 11.00 11.66
CA ALA A 73 2.85 10.72 10.50
C ALA A 73 2.14 11.02 9.17
N ILE A 74 2.94 11.16 8.12
CA ILE A 74 2.47 11.24 6.73
C ILE A 74 3.00 10.05 5.94
N TYR A 75 2.20 9.55 5.01
CA TYR A 75 2.65 8.61 3.99
C TYR A 75 3.28 9.38 2.83
N ALA A 76 4.41 8.92 2.31
CA ALA A 76 5.15 9.57 1.24
C ALA A 76 5.98 8.54 0.47
N ALA A 77 6.63 9.00 -0.59
CA ALA A 77 7.60 8.23 -1.34
C ALA A 77 8.88 9.03 -1.60
N PHE A 78 9.95 8.30 -1.86
CA PHE A 78 11.20 8.82 -2.40
C PHE A 78 11.31 8.41 -3.86
N LEU A 79 11.69 9.34 -4.73
CA LEU A 79 11.72 9.11 -6.17
C LEU A 79 13.15 9.19 -6.73
N THR A 80 13.33 8.58 -7.89
CA THR A 80 14.44 8.90 -8.79
C THR A 80 14.28 10.31 -9.37
N PRO A 81 15.36 10.93 -9.89
CA PRO A 81 15.24 12.18 -10.66
C PRO A 81 14.27 12.08 -11.84
N GLN A 82 14.05 10.88 -12.39
CA GLN A 82 13.11 10.63 -13.48
C GLN A 82 11.65 10.50 -13.02
N GLY A 83 11.37 10.59 -11.71
CA GLY A 83 10.03 10.48 -11.14
C GLY A 83 9.50 9.06 -10.97
N ARG A 84 10.41 8.06 -10.96
CA ARG A 84 10.09 6.66 -10.62
C ARG A 84 10.20 6.44 -9.11
N LEU A 85 9.28 5.67 -8.54
CA LEU A 85 9.26 5.32 -7.12
C LEU A 85 10.50 4.51 -6.77
N LEU A 86 11.23 4.91 -5.73
CA LEU A 86 12.30 4.12 -5.11
C LEU A 86 11.77 3.38 -3.89
N TYR A 87 11.17 4.11 -2.96
CA TYR A 87 10.70 3.58 -1.68
C TYR A 87 9.44 4.32 -1.25
N ASP A 88 8.47 3.59 -0.71
CA ASP A 88 7.41 4.17 0.08
C ASP A 88 7.82 4.26 1.55
N ALA A 89 7.32 5.28 2.24
CA ALA A 89 7.70 5.57 3.61
C ALA A 89 6.56 6.21 4.38
N PHE A 90 6.42 5.81 5.64
CA PHE A 90 5.77 6.66 6.64
C PHE A 90 6.82 7.51 7.34
N ILE A 91 6.55 8.81 7.47
CA ILE A 91 7.43 9.77 8.16
C ILE A 91 6.77 10.18 9.46
N HIS A 92 7.22 9.59 10.57
CA HIS A 92 6.70 9.84 11.90
C HIS A 92 7.53 10.89 12.64
N PRO A 93 6.94 11.97 13.20
CA PRO A 93 7.65 12.79 14.17
C PRO A 93 7.80 12.05 15.50
N LYS A 94 8.96 12.16 16.17
CA LYS A 94 9.18 11.55 17.51
C LYS A 94 8.49 12.29 18.67
N ASN A 95 7.80 13.41 18.41
CA ASN A 95 7.03 14.19 19.40
C ASN A 95 7.80 14.47 20.72
N LYS A 96 8.97 15.13 20.64
CA LYS A 96 9.93 15.28 21.76
C LYS A 96 9.59 16.35 22.82
N GLY A 97 8.34 16.79 22.92
CA GLY A 97 7.94 17.85 23.88
C GLY A 97 8.29 19.27 23.43
N PHE A 98 8.40 20.20 24.38
CA PHE A 98 8.72 21.62 24.12
C PHE A 98 10.23 21.90 24.10
N GLU A 99 11.02 21.10 24.83
CA GLU A 99 12.46 21.29 24.98
C GLU A 99 13.22 20.14 24.34
N PHE A 100 13.83 20.41 23.19
CA PHE A 100 14.68 19.46 22.49
C PHE A 100 15.60 20.24 21.53
N PRO A 101 16.79 19.71 21.24
CA PRO A 101 17.79 20.49 20.49
C PRO A 101 17.46 20.64 19.00
N HIS A 102 16.76 19.66 18.40
CA HIS A 102 16.40 19.66 16.98
C HIS A 102 15.32 18.61 16.66
N PRO A 103 14.51 18.82 15.60
CA PRO A 103 13.45 17.89 15.21
C PRO A 103 14.03 16.50 14.90
N THR A 104 13.23 15.47 15.13
CA THR A 104 13.60 14.09 14.85
C THR A 104 12.44 13.33 14.24
N PHE A 105 12.71 12.64 13.14
CA PHE A 105 11.75 11.84 12.40
C PHE A 105 12.19 10.39 12.33
N LEU A 106 11.22 9.47 12.38
CA LEU A 106 11.40 8.06 12.09
C LEU A 106 10.78 7.77 10.73
N LEU A 107 11.58 7.21 9.83
CA LEU A 107 11.15 6.74 8.52
C LEU A 107 10.88 5.25 8.63
N ASP A 108 9.62 4.88 8.62
CA ASP A 108 9.17 3.50 8.49
C ASP A 108 9.15 3.13 7.00
N VAL A 109 10.05 2.23 6.62
CA VAL A 109 10.31 1.78 5.24
C VAL A 109 10.44 0.25 5.20
N ASP A 110 10.47 -0.33 4.01
CA ASP A 110 10.81 -1.75 3.85
C ASP A 110 12.23 -2.01 4.38
N SER A 111 12.41 -3.01 5.24
CA SER A 111 13.70 -3.31 5.88
C SER A 111 14.78 -3.68 4.86
N ARG A 112 14.40 -4.33 3.75
CA ARG A 112 15.31 -4.71 2.66
C ARG A 112 15.87 -3.49 1.93
N SER A 113 15.15 -2.37 1.99
CA SER A 113 15.54 -1.12 1.32
C SER A 113 16.56 -0.28 2.11
N LEU A 114 16.70 -0.50 3.43
CA LEU A 114 17.46 0.38 4.34
C LEU A 114 18.87 0.72 3.87
N PRO A 115 19.73 -0.23 3.41
CA PRO A 115 21.08 0.10 2.98
C PRO A 115 21.08 1.02 1.76
N THR A 116 20.21 0.72 0.78
CA THR A 116 20.12 1.46 -0.48
C THR A 116 19.50 2.84 -0.29
N LEU A 117 18.45 2.95 0.53
CA LEU A 117 17.85 4.23 0.91
C LEU A 117 18.84 5.10 1.69
N THR A 118 19.54 4.53 2.69
CA THR A 118 20.55 5.28 3.44
C THR A 118 21.65 5.82 2.53
N ALA A 119 22.13 5.01 1.59
CA ALA A 119 23.10 5.46 0.59
C ALA A 119 22.53 6.55 -0.33
N HIS A 120 21.27 6.43 -0.73
CA HIS A 120 20.57 7.44 -1.53
C HIS A 120 20.46 8.78 -0.77
N LEU A 121 19.98 8.77 0.48
CA LEU A 121 19.88 9.97 1.31
C LEU A 121 21.25 10.62 1.56
N LYS A 122 22.30 9.81 1.79
CA LYS A 122 23.67 10.32 2.00
C LYS A 122 24.22 11.12 0.80
N LYS A 123 23.78 10.84 -0.44
CA LYS A 123 24.17 11.63 -1.63
C LYS A 123 23.71 13.09 -1.53
N TYR A 124 22.60 13.34 -0.85
CA TYR A 124 22.02 14.68 -0.68
C TYR A 124 22.40 15.34 0.64
N LEU A 125 23.16 14.66 1.51
CA LEU A 125 23.54 15.14 2.85
C LEU A 125 24.55 16.30 2.82
N LEU A 126 25.18 16.57 1.67
CA LEU A 126 26.27 17.55 1.57
C LEU A 126 25.84 18.91 2.16
N ARG A 127 26.52 19.33 3.24
CA ARG A 127 26.28 20.56 4.03
C ARG A 127 25.02 20.56 4.91
N SER A 128 24.21 19.52 4.91
CA SER A 128 23.08 19.39 5.83
C SER A 128 23.54 18.91 7.21
N LYS A 129 23.21 19.66 8.25
CA LYS A 129 23.43 19.31 9.65
C LYS A 129 22.33 18.36 10.10
N LEU A 130 22.47 17.07 9.78
CA LEU A 130 21.60 16.02 10.30
C LEU A 130 22.34 14.67 10.38
N LYS A 131 21.88 13.82 11.29
CA LYS A 131 22.33 12.44 11.48
C LYS A 131 21.26 11.49 10.98
N ILE A 132 21.68 10.46 10.23
CA ILE A 132 20.84 9.34 9.80
C ILE A 132 21.36 8.09 10.49
N THR A 133 20.50 7.39 11.22
CA THR A 133 20.86 6.16 11.97
C THR A 133 19.83 5.09 11.68
N ASP A 134 20.27 3.85 11.47
CA ASP A 134 19.38 2.71 11.49
C ASP A 134 18.92 2.45 12.93
N ALA A 135 17.61 2.49 13.15
CA ALA A 135 16.97 2.31 14.45
C ALA A 135 16.06 1.07 14.44
N SER A 136 16.24 0.15 13.49
CA SER A 136 15.42 -1.05 13.34
C SER A 136 15.54 -1.99 14.53
N ASP A 137 16.68 -2.04 15.21
CA ASP A 137 16.85 -2.84 16.45
C ASP A 137 16.05 -2.26 17.63
N ARG A 138 15.76 -0.97 17.59
CA ARG A 138 15.04 -0.27 18.66
C ARG A 138 13.53 -0.28 18.45
N TYR A 139 13.08 -0.16 17.21
CA TYR A 139 11.68 0.07 16.88
C TYR A 139 11.06 -1.09 16.11
N GLN A 140 9.77 -1.30 16.36
CA GLN A 140 8.91 -2.21 15.60
C GLN A 140 7.65 -1.47 15.16
N ILE A 141 7.21 -1.76 13.93
CA ILE A 141 6.00 -1.18 13.36
C ILE A 141 4.83 -2.11 13.66
N TRP A 142 3.74 -1.51 14.12
CA TRP A 142 2.50 -2.19 14.46
C TRP A 142 1.33 -1.55 13.72
N GLN A 143 0.39 -2.39 13.28
CA GLN A 143 -0.93 -1.94 12.87
C GLN A 143 -1.93 -2.27 13.96
N VAL A 144 -2.80 -1.33 14.31
CA VAL A 144 -3.87 -1.50 15.30
C VAL A 144 -5.20 -1.15 14.63
N TRP A 145 -6.18 -2.04 14.66
CA TRP A 145 -7.51 -1.82 14.06
C TRP A 145 -8.63 -2.29 15.00
N GLY A 146 -9.86 -2.00 14.62
CA GLY A 146 -11.06 -2.30 15.42
C GLY A 146 -11.82 -1.05 15.89
N PRO A 147 -13.02 -1.24 16.44
CA PRO A 147 -13.95 -0.16 16.78
C PRO A 147 -13.41 0.81 17.84
N ALA A 148 -12.61 0.32 18.80
CA ALA A 148 -12.10 1.15 19.90
C ALA A 148 -10.86 1.98 19.50
N THR A 149 -10.30 1.80 18.30
CA THR A 149 -9.14 2.59 17.85
C THR A 149 -9.39 4.09 17.82
N SER A 150 -10.63 4.50 17.55
CA SER A 150 -11.06 5.90 17.59
C SER A 150 -10.90 6.53 18.98
N LEU A 151 -11.04 5.73 20.05
CA LEU A 151 -10.85 6.15 21.44
C LEU A 151 -9.36 6.24 21.82
N LEU A 152 -8.51 5.49 21.13
CA LEU A 152 -7.06 5.47 21.36
C LEU A 152 -6.32 6.64 20.69
N TRP A 153 -6.98 7.36 19.78
CA TRP A 153 -6.33 8.36 18.95
C TRP A 153 -7.18 9.62 18.79
N GLY A 154 -6.85 10.67 19.56
CA GLY A 154 -7.51 11.98 19.49
C GLY A 154 -7.23 12.78 18.20
N ASN A 155 -8.16 13.67 17.86
CA ASN A 155 -8.10 14.58 16.70
C ASN A 155 -7.62 16.01 17.02
N PHE A 156 -7.29 16.30 18.28
CA PHE A 156 -7.08 17.69 18.69
C PHE A 156 -5.72 18.23 18.25
N VAL A 157 -5.75 19.40 17.59
CA VAL A 157 -4.59 20.24 17.31
C VAL A 157 -4.80 21.53 18.12
N PRO A 158 -3.95 21.84 19.12
CA PRO A 158 -4.03 23.09 19.87
C PRO A 158 -4.00 24.29 18.94
N LYS A 159 -4.75 25.34 19.26
CA LYS A 159 -4.75 26.58 18.46
C LYS A 159 -3.34 27.21 18.40
N GLU A 160 -2.52 26.90 19.39
CA GLU A 160 -1.14 27.34 19.59
C GLU A 160 -0.11 26.45 18.85
N ALA A 161 -0.52 25.43 18.08
CA ALA A 161 0.43 24.55 17.39
C ALA A 161 1.41 25.30 16.46
N LYS A 162 1.01 26.47 15.95
CA LYS A 162 1.87 27.35 15.13
C LYS A 162 2.97 28.06 15.91
N THR A 163 2.84 28.21 17.22
CA THR A 163 3.84 28.86 18.08
C THR A 163 4.85 27.87 18.68
N LEU A 164 4.60 26.56 18.55
CA LEU A 164 5.53 25.51 18.98
C LEU A 164 6.83 25.52 18.15
N PRO A 165 7.98 25.18 18.73
CA PRO A 165 9.21 25.01 17.97
C PRO A 165 9.09 23.90 16.90
N LEU A 166 9.91 23.96 15.85
CA LEU A 166 10.02 22.86 14.88
C LEU A 166 10.49 21.59 15.59
N GLY A 167 9.69 20.54 15.56
CA GLY A 167 9.84 19.28 16.28
C GLY A 167 9.04 19.21 17.57
N GLY A 168 8.31 20.28 17.91
CA GLY A 168 7.49 20.38 19.12
C GLY A 168 6.46 19.27 19.21
N ALA A 169 6.14 18.82 20.41
CA ALA A 169 5.01 17.92 20.60
C ALA A 169 3.69 18.69 20.48
N VAL A 170 2.73 18.10 19.78
CA VAL A 170 1.31 18.40 19.99
C VAL A 170 0.78 17.32 20.93
N PRO A 171 0.54 17.62 22.23
CA PRO A 171 -0.07 16.67 23.14
C PRO A 171 -1.42 16.26 22.56
N LYS A 172 -1.64 14.95 22.44
CA LYS A 172 -2.94 14.37 22.11
C LYS A 172 -3.23 13.32 23.17
N ASP A 173 -4.51 13.09 23.46
CA ASP A 173 -4.94 11.87 24.14
C ASP A 173 -4.68 10.71 23.17
N ARG A 174 -3.47 10.16 23.26
CA ARG A 174 -2.98 9.02 22.50
C ARG A 174 -2.38 8.04 23.46
N PHE A 175 -2.60 6.77 23.18
CA PHE A 175 -1.94 5.71 23.94
C PHE A 175 -0.44 5.57 23.59
N CYS A 176 0.00 6.12 22.45
CA CYS A 176 1.40 6.08 22.01
C CYS A 176 1.82 7.42 21.37
N ASP A 177 3.06 7.83 21.64
CA ASP A 177 3.61 9.10 21.17
C ASP A 177 3.96 9.09 19.68
N VAL A 178 4.29 7.93 19.09
CA VAL A 178 4.77 7.86 17.70
C VAL A 178 3.88 6.97 16.86
N GLY A 179 3.13 7.58 15.94
CA GLY A 179 2.19 6.87 15.09
C GLY A 179 1.28 7.81 14.30
N CYS A 180 0.27 7.24 13.68
CA CYS A 180 -0.80 7.97 13.02
C CYS A 180 -2.06 7.13 12.86
N ARG A 181 -3.18 7.76 12.49
CA ARG A 181 -4.18 7.05 11.70
C ARG A 181 -3.59 6.73 10.34
N ASP A 182 -3.75 5.51 9.85
CA ASP A 182 -3.22 5.10 8.56
C ASP A 182 -3.92 5.94 7.46
N PRO A 183 -3.19 6.83 6.75
CA PRO A 183 -3.79 7.75 5.79
C PRO A 183 -4.12 7.07 4.46
N ARG A 184 -3.73 5.79 4.28
CA ARG A 184 -3.92 5.04 3.04
C ARG A 184 -5.35 4.52 2.90
N HIS A 185 -6.00 4.20 4.02
CA HIS A 185 -7.38 3.74 4.04
C HIS A 185 -8.02 3.94 5.43
N PRO A 186 -9.27 4.45 5.54
CA PRO A 186 -9.92 4.73 6.83
C PRO A 186 -10.03 3.52 7.77
N GLU A 187 -10.23 2.32 7.21
CA GLU A 187 -10.39 1.09 7.99
C GLU A 187 -9.07 0.36 8.29
N MET A 188 -7.92 0.89 7.83
CA MET A 188 -6.63 0.32 8.25
C MET A 188 -6.31 0.61 9.72
N GLY A 189 -6.97 1.60 10.33
CA GLY A 189 -6.82 1.92 11.75
C GLY A 189 -5.60 2.79 12.03
N LEU A 190 -4.78 2.41 12.99
CA LEU A 190 -3.60 3.14 13.46
C LEU A 190 -2.31 2.42 13.08
N ARG A 191 -1.33 3.19 12.60
CA ARG A 191 0.03 2.72 12.36
C ARG A 191 0.96 3.28 13.42
N ILE A 192 1.59 2.41 14.19
CA ILE A 192 2.26 2.74 15.45
C ILE A 192 3.72 2.31 15.39
N VAL A 193 4.60 3.15 15.94
CA VAL A 193 6.01 2.82 16.13
C VAL A 193 6.23 2.54 17.62
N GLY A 194 6.32 1.26 17.97
CA GLY A 194 6.59 0.79 19.32
C GLY A 194 8.08 0.51 19.54
N GLU A 195 8.55 0.59 20.80
CA GLU A 195 9.86 0.05 21.17
C GLU A 195 9.80 -1.49 21.07
N ARG A 196 10.78 -2.11 20.41
CA ARG A 196 10.74 -3.52 19.98
C ARG A 196 10.52 -4.51 21.11
N ASP A 197 11.12 -4.26 22.27
CA ASP A 197 11.04 -5.15 23.44
C ASP A 197 9.95 -4.73 24.45
N ALA A 198 9.15 -3.70 24.11
CA ALA A 198 8.10 -3.20 24.98
C ALA A 198 6.72 -3.65 24.51
N LYS A 199 5.88 -4.07 25.45
CA LYS A 199 4.47 -4.30 25.16
C LYS A 199 3.79 -2.96 24.83
N LEU A 200 3.01 -2.93 23.75
CA LEU A 200 2.16 -1.77 23.46
C LEU A 200 1.19 -1.53 24.63
N PRO A 201 0.99 -0.28 25.07
CA PRO A 201 0.09 0.05 26.18
C PRO A 201 -1.38 0.07 25.71
N LEU A 202 -1.80 -0.99 25.02
CA LEU A 202 -3.17 -1.19 24.54
C LEU A 202 -4.06 -1.72 25.67
N PRO A 203 -5.37 -1.37 25.69
CA PRO A 203 -6.33 -1.99 26.59
C PRO A 203 -6.36 -3.52 26.45
N SER A 204 -6.72 -4.21 27.53
CA SER A 204 -6.79 -5.69 27.55
C SER A 204 -7.84 -6.29 26.60
N THR A 205 -8.71 -5.47 26.00
CA THR A 205 -9.65 -5.86 24.96
C THR A 205 -8.98 -6.09 23.60
N PHE A 206 -7.80 -5.52 23.38
CA PHE A 206 -7.05 -5.70 22.14
C PHE A 206 -6.32 -7.04 22.14
N THR A 207 -6.45 -7.78 21.03
CA THR A 207 -5.77 -9.07 20.86
C THR A 207 -4.68 -8.97 19.80
N GLU A 208 -3.54 -9.63 20.07
CA GLU A 208 -2.43 -9.67 19.11
C GLU A 208 -2.72 -10.67 17.99
N GLY A 209 -2.87 -10.15 16.78
CA GLY A 209 -3.07 -10.84 15.51
C GLY A 209 -1.76 -11.32 14.87
N TYR A 210 -1.91 -12.17 13.86
CA TYR A 210 -0.79 -12.59 13.00
C TYR A 210 -0.43 -11.50 11.98
N ALA A 211 0.85 -11.41 11.59
CA ALA A 211 1.31 -10.48 10.55
C ALA A 211 0.67 -10.76 9.17
N GLU A 212 0.27 -12.00 8.95
CA GLU A 212 -0.47 -12.49 7.80
C GLU A 212 -1.85 -11.84 7.71
N GLU A 213 -2.55 -11.62 8.83
CA GLU A 213 -3.86 -10.95 8.83
C GLU A 213 -3.74 -9.51 8.34
N TYR A 214 -2.71 -8.79 8.79
CA TYR A 214 -2.38 -7.46 8.28
C TYR A 214 -2.15 -7.47 6.76
N THR A 215 -1.35 -8.44 6.29
CA THR A 215 -0.99 -8.56 4.88
C THR A 215 -2.21 -8.87 4.03
N LEU A 216 -3.11 -9.75 4.47
CA LEU A 216 -4.39 -10.02 3.81
C LEU A 216 -5.25 -8.77 3.75
N ARG A 217 -5.41 -8.05 4.87
CA ARG A 217 -6.21 -6.81 4.91
C ARG A 217 -5.72 -5.82 3.86
N ARG A 218 -4.41 -5.57 3.75
CA ARG A 218 -3.85 -4.71 2.70
C ARG A 218 -4.16 -5.22 1.30
N ILE A 219 -3.95 -6.51 1.03
CA ILE A 219 -4.21 -7.10 -0.29
C ILE A 219 -5.68 -6.91 -0.67
N LEU A 220 -6.60 -7.23 0.23
CA LEU A 220 -8.04 -7.14 -0.01
C LEU A 220 -8.51 -5.68 -0.17
N TYR A 221 -7.91 -4.73 0.55
CA TYR A 221 -8.13 -3.31 0.31
C TYR A 221 -7.42 -2.78 -0.95
N GLY A 222 -6.54 -3.53 -1.61
CA GLY A 222 -5.80 -3.01 -2.77
C GLY A 222 -4.70 -2.02 -2.42
N ILE A 223 -4.07 -2.15 -1.25
CA ILE A 223 -3.06 -1.24 -0.71
C ILE A 223 -1.65 -1.84 -0.93
N PRO A 224 -0.89 -1.35 -1.92
CA PRO A 224 0.49 -1.78 -2.11
C PRO A 224 1.41 -1.28 -1.00
N GLU A 225 2.37 -2.10 -0.57
CA GLU A 225 3.38 -1.73 0.40
C GLU A 225 4.70 -2.45 0.14
N GLY A 226 5.82 -1.74 0.31
CA GLY A 226 7.14 -2.36 0.27
C GLY A 226 7.57 -2.85 -1.11
N MET A 227 8.69 -3.56 -1.15
CA MET A 227 9.39 -3.87 -2.41
C MET A 227 8.70 -4.93 -3.28
N ASP A 228 7.81 -5.73 -2.71
CA ASP A 228 7.08 -6.78 -3.46
C ASP A 228 5.90 -6.19 -4.26
N ASP A 229 5.38 -5.04 -3.83
CA ASP A 229 4.30 -4.31 -4.51
C ASP A 229 4.80 -3.09 -5.29
N LEU A 230 5.88 -2.45 -4.81
CA LEU A 230 6.39 -1.18 -5.31
C LEU A 230 7.83 -1.32 -5.81
N PHE A 231 7.97 -1.66 -7.08
CA PHE A 231 9.27 -1.93 -7.71
C PHE A 231 10.13 -0.69 -7.85
N ALA A 232 11.22 -0.65 -7.09
CA ALA A 232 12.19 0.44 -7.08
C ALA A 232 12.74 0.75 -8.48
N GLY A 233 12.62 2.00 -8.90
CA GLY A 233 13.06 2.51 -10.19
C GLY A 233 12.12 2.21 -11.37
N ALA A 234 11.10 1.37 -11.19
CA ALA A 234 10.15 1.01 -12.25
C ALA A 234 8.75 1.61 -12.02
N SER A 235 8.23 1.49 -10.80
CA SER A 235 6.87 1.93 -10.44
C SER A 235 6.69 3.44 -10.54
N LEU A 236 5.46 3.87 -10.85
CA LEU A 236 5.06 5.28 -10.90
C LEU A 236 4.11 5.59 -9.74
N PRO A 237 4.24 6.76 -9.09
CA PRO A 237 3.41 7.08 -7.91
C PRO A 237 1.90 6.96 -8.16
N LEU A 238 1.40 7.45 -9.30
CA LEU A 238 -0.03 7.40 -9.65
C LEU A 238 -0.47 5.98 -10.06
N GLU A 239 0.39 5.18 -10.70
CA GLU A 239 0.08 3.78 -10.98
C GLU A 239 0.06 2.94 -9.68
N SER A 240 0.76 3.40 -8.65
CA SER A 240 0.81 2.79 -7.31
C SER A 240 -0.24 3.35 -6.34
N ASN A 241 -1.25 4.10 -6.82
CA ASN A 241 -2.33 4.68 -6.02
C ASN A 241 -1.89 5.66 -4.92
N MET A 242 -0.69 6.25 -5.00
CA MET A 242 -0.22 7.19 -3.98
C MET A 242 -1.04 8.49 -3.96
N ASP A 243 -1.71 8.83 -5.06
CA ASP A 243 -2.68 9.92 -5.12
C ASP A 243 -3.96 9.61 -4.33
N TYR A 244 -4.40 8.35 -4.30
CA TYR A 244 -5.57 7.93 -3.52
C TYR A 244 -5.23 7.67 -2.04
N MET A 245 -3.99 7.32 -1.74
CA MET A 245 -3.51 6.97 -0.40
C MET A 245 -2.85 8.15 0.35
N SER A 246 -3.11 9.39 -0.07
CA SER A 246 -2.53 10.61 0.51
C SER A 246 -0.98 10.64 0.52
N GLY A 247 -0.34 9.89 -0.39
CA GLY A 247 1.11 9.75 -0.50
C GLY A 247 1.81 10.84 -1.31
N VAL A 248 1.06 11.67 -2.05
CA VAL A 248 1.60 12.79 -2.83
C VAL A 248 0.84 14.07 -2.50
N ASP A 249 1.56 15.16 -2.22
CA ASP A 249 0.94 16.50 -2.14
C ASP A 249 1.20 17.25 -3.45
N PHE A 250 0.15 17.55 -4.21
CA PHE A 250 0.29 18.29 -5.47
C PHE A 250 0.44 19.80 -5.28
N ARG A 251 0.32 20.31 -4.05
CA ARG A 251 0.41 21.74 -3.72
C ARG A 251 1.73 22.12 -3.04
N LYS A 252 2.62 21.15 -2.78
CA LYS A 252 3.92 21.43 -2.14
C LYS A 252 4.92 22.05 -3.14
N GLY A 253 5.97 22.63 -2.58
CA GLY A 253 7.12 23.11 -3.36
C GLY A 253 7.97 21.98 -3.96
N CYS A 254 9.03 22.36 -4.68
CA CYS A 254 9.88 21.46 -5.45
C CYS A 254 10.42 20.28 -4.62
N TYR A 255 10.32 19.07 -5.18
CA TYR A 255 10.97 17.86 -4.66
C TYR A 255 11.56 17.03 -5.80
N LEU A 256 12.46 16.12 -5.47
CA LEU A 256 13.14 15.27 -6.45
C LEU A 256 12.16 14.44 -7.28
N GLY A 257 12.23 14.57 -8.60
CA GLY A 257 11.44 13.77 -9.54
C GLY A 257 9.97 14.18 -9.67
N GLN A 258 9.60 15.41 -9.27
CA GLN A 258 8.20 15.85 -9.30
C GLN A 258 7.63 15.98 -10.72
N GLU A 259 8.46 16.29 -11.72
CA GLU A 259 8.01 16.73 -13.04
C GLU A 259 7.13 15.68 -13.73
N LEU A 260 7.54 14.42 -13.67
CA LEU A 260 6.77 13.32 -14.25
C LEU A 260 5.45 13.09 -13.50
N THR A 261 5.49 13.11 -12.17
CA THR A 261 4.34 12.91 -11.29
C THR A 261 3.28 13.99 -11.52
N ILE A 262 3.68 15.26 -11.49
CA ILE A 262 2.80 16.41 -11.69
C ILE A 262 2.24 16.43 -13.12
N ARG A 263 3.06 16.15 -14.13
CA ARG A 263 2.59 16.08 -15.52
C ARG A 263 1.54 14.98 -15.70
N THR A 264 1.77 13.80 -15.14
CA THR A 264 0.81 12.69 -15.22
C THR A 264 -0.50 13.05 -14.52
N TYR A 265 -0.43 13.73 -13.37
CA TYR A 265 -1.61 14.20 -12.64
C TYR A 265 -2.43 15.21 -13.45
N HIS A 266 -1.83 16.29 -13.96
CA HIS A 266 -2.55 17.33 -14.69
C HIS A 266 -3.04 16.90 -16.07
N THR A 267 -2.37 15.94 -16.71
CA THR A 267 -2.86 15.38 -17.99
C THR A 267 -4.02 14.41 -17.80
N GLY A 268 -4.26 13.90 -16.59
CA GLY A 268 -5.37 13.00 -16.27
C GLY A 268 -5.20 11.58 -16.82
N VAL A 269 -4.04 11.21 -17.37
CA VAL A 269 -3.86 9.92 -18.06
C VAL A 269 -3.13 8.91 -17.18
N THR A 270 -3.84 8.29 -16.24
CA THR A 270 -3.37 7.09 -15.53
C THR A 270 -4.10 5.87 -16.07
N ARG A 271 -3.42 5.07 -16.90
CA ARG A 271 -4.03 3.91 -17.60
C ARG A 271 -3.83 2.59 -16.87
N LYS A 272 -2.94 2.56 -15.89
CA LYS A 272 -2.63 1.36 -15.10
C LYS A 272 -2.67 1.70 -13.63
N ARG A 273 -3.18 0.79 -12.81
CA ARG A 273 -3.17 0.91 -11.35
C ARG A 273 -2.94 -0.46 -10.71
N ILE A 274 -2.34 -0.46 -9.52
CA ILE A 274 -2.28 -1.65 -8.68
C ILE A 274 -3.69 -1.92 -8.13
N VAL A 275 -4.16 -3.15 -8.26
CA VAL A 275 -5.51 -3.59 -7.87
C VAL A 275 -5.46 -4.97 -7.23
N PRO A 276 -6.43 -5.32 -6.37
CA PRO A 276 -6.62 -6.68 -5.91
C PRO A 276 -6.97 -7.61 -7.08
N VAL A 277 -6.40 -8.80 -7.03
CA VAL A 277 -6.62 -9.88 -7.98
C VAL A 277 -6.94 -11.18 -7.27
N GLN A 278 -7.73 -12.03 -7.91
CA GLN A 278 -8.04 -13.39 -7.47
C GLN A 278 -7.62 -14.39 -8.53
N PHE A 279 -6.95 -15.46 -8.08
CA PHE A 279 -6.64 -16.63 -8.87
C PHE A 279 -7.73 -17.69 -8.75
N TYR A 280 -7.98 -18.38 -9.85
CA TYR A 280 -8.97 -19.45 -9.95
C TYR A 280 -8.51 -20.52 -10.95
N ASN A 281 -9.07 -21.71 -10.87
CA ASN A 281 -8.61 -22.84 -11.68
C ASN A 281 -9.13 -22.77 -13.11
N ASP A 282 -8.43 -23.45 -14.02
CA ASP A 282 -8.92 -23.63 -15.38
C ASP A 282 -10.22 -24.46 -15.37
N GLY A 283 -11.19 -24.08 -16.21
CA GLY A 283 -12.53 -24.68 -16.21
C GLY A 283 -13.52 -24.10 -15.17
N GLU A 284 -13.07 -23.33 -14.19
CA GLU A 284 -13.96 -22.57 -13.31
C GLU A 284 -14.46 -21.29 -13.99
N SER A 285 -15.69 -20.88 -13.64
CA SER A 285 -16.22 -19.58 -14.05
C SER A 285 -15.42 -18.45 -13.38
N PRO A 286 -15.13 -17.34 -14.09
CA PRO A 286 -14.47 -16.20 -13.48
C PRO A 286 -15.22 -15.73 -12.22
N PRO A 287 -14.50 -15.44 -11.11
CA PRO A 287 -15.14 -14.97 -9.89
C PRO A 287 -15.82 -13.61 -10.10
N THR A 288 -17.04 -13.47 -9.58
CA THR A 288 -17.84 -12.24 -9.67
C THR A 288 -17.52 -11.26 -8.54
N SER A 289 -17.03 -11.77 -7.41
CA SER A 289 -16.59 -10.99 -6.25
C SER A 289 -15.26 -11.55 -5.72
N LEU A 290 -14.50 -10.68 -5.03
CA LEU A 290 -13.23 -11.06 -4.41
C LEU A 290 -13.49 -12.01 -3.24
N THR A 291 -13.02 -13.25 -3.37
CA THR A 291 -13.21 -14.32 -2.38
C THR A 291 -11.86 -14.87 -1.95
N LEU A 292 -11.67 -15.00 -0.64
CA LEU A 292 -10.49 -15.59 -0.03
C LEU A 292 -10.69 -17.10 0.13
N HIS A 293 -9.72 -17.88 -0.33
CA HIS A 293 -9.68 -19.34 -0.22
C HIS A 293 -8.42 -19.75 0.57
N PRO A 294 -8.49 -19.88 1.90
CA PRO A 294 -7.32 -20.15 2.74
C PRO A 294 -6.66 -21.51 2.51
N THR A 295 -7.40 -22.45 1.93
CA THR A 295 -6.93 -23.80 1.56
C THR A 295 -6.29 -23.83 0.17
N PHE A 296 -6.17 -22.69 -0.50
CA PHE A 296 -5.58 -22.59 -1.82
C PHE A 296 -4.06 -22.77 -1.74
N ASN A 297 -3.59 -23.91 -2.25
CA ASN A 297 -2.19 -24.34 -2.12
C ASN A 297 -1.42 -24.31 -3.45
N ALA A 298 -2.01 -23.78 -4.53
CA ALA A 298 -1.28 -23.64 -5.79
C ALA A 298 -0.22 -22.53 -5.68
N LEU A 299 0.91 -22.73 -6.35
CA LEU A 299 1.99 -21.75 -6.38
C LEU A 299 1.56 -20.52 -7.18
N LEU A 300 1.45 -19.39 -6.49
CA LEU A 300 1.21 -18.11 -7.15
C LEU A 300 2.33 -17.76 -8.14
N PRO A 301 2.04 -16.94 -9.17
CA PRO A 301 3.05 -16.48 -10.10
C PRO A 301 4.19 -15.76 -9.38
N THR A 302 5.38 -15.74 -9.98
CA THR A 302 6.49 -14.96 -9.44
C THR A 302 6.23 -13.46 -9.59
N THR A 303 6.63 -12.67 -8.61
CA THR A 303 6.57 -11.21 -8.66
C THR A 303 7.15 -10.65 -9.97
N GLN A 304 6.45 -9.67 -10.56
CA GLN A 304 6.68 -9.08 -11.89
C GLN A 304 6.37 -9.95 -13.11
N SER A 305 5.86 -11.17 -12.95
CA SER A 305 5.42 -12.00 -14.08
C SER A 305 4.31 -11.32 -14.88
N ASP A 306 4.30 -11.52 -16.18
CA ASP A 306 3.31 -10.91 -17.06
C ASP A 306 1.92 -11.52 -16.87
N ILE A 307 0.89 -10.67 -16.99
CA ILE A 307 -0.52 -11.07 -17.10
C ILE A 307 -0.99 -10.68 -18.49
N ARG A 308 -1.67 -11.61 -19.18
CA ARG A 308 -2.12 -11.42 -20.57
C ARG A 308 -3.56 -11.87 -20.74
N ALA A 309 -4.25 -11.30 -21.72
CA ALA A 309 -5.54 -11.83 -22.14
C ALA A 309 -5.31 -13.10 -22.96
N ASP A 310 -5.97 -14.18 -22.57
CA ASP A 310 -5.96 -15.47 -23.26
C ASP A 310 -6.89 -15.41 -24.46
N THR A 311 -6.44 -14.71 -25.49
CA THR A 311 -7.06 -14.78 -26.80
C THR A 311 -6.63 -16.10 -27.43
N PRO A 312 -7.56 -16.94 -27.93
CA PRO A 312 -7.17 -18.12 -28.68
C PRO A 312 -6.31 -17.64 -29.85
N SER A 313 -5.01 -17.93 -29.77
CA SER A 313 -4.14 -17.77 -30.93
C SER A 313 -4.75 -18.63 -32.01
N SER A 314 -4.97 -18.06 -33.20
CA SER A 314 -5.24 -18.79 -34.43
C SER A 314 -4.46 -20.10 -34.38
N SER A 315 -5.18 -21.21 -34.22
CA SER A 315 -4.60 -22.53 -34.41
C SER A 315 -3.89 -22.46 -35.74
N SER A 316 -2.59 -22.69 -35.71
CA SER A 316 -1.83 -22.96 -36.91
C SER A 316 -2.42 -24.23 -37.51
N SER A 317 -3.45 -24.08 -38.35
CA SER A 317 -3.80 -25.06 -39.35
C SER A 317 -2.59 -25.16 -40.26
N GLY A 318 -1.76 -26.16 -39.98
CA GLY A 318 -0.63 -26.53 -40.80
C GLY A 318 -1.14 -26.99 -42.16
N THR A 319 -1.32 -26.06 -43.08
CA THR A 319 -1.33 -26.37 -44.51
C THR A 319 0.12 -26.71 -44.89
N PRO A 320 0.40 -27.83 -45.58
CA PRO A 320 1.77 -28.19 -45.92
C PRO A 320 2.37 -27.11 -46.83
N ALA A 321 3.54 -26.59 -46.45
CA ALA A 321 4.26 -25.57 -47.19
C ALA A 321 4.66 -26.07 -48.59
N LYS A 322 4.38 -25.28 -49.64
CA LYS A 322 5.08 -25.41 -50.92
C LYS A 322 6.51 -24.90 -50.74
N GLU A 323 7.48 -25.73 -51.08
CA GLU A 323 8.91 -25.38 -51.13
C GLU A 323 9.17 -24.24 -52.11
N GLY A 324 10.02 -23.28 -51.73
CA GLY A 324 10.66 -22.37 -52.67
C GLY A 324 10.52 -20.86 -52.43
N SER A 325 10.59 -20.36 -51.19
CA SER A 325 10.76 -18.92 -50.95
C SER A 325 11.65 -18.63 -49.74
N PRO A 326 12.52 -17.60 -49.79
CA PRO A 326 13.50 -17.32 -48.73
C PRO A 326 12.79 -16.84 -47.46
N PRO A 327 13.39 -17.02 -46.26
CA PRO A 327 12.72 -16.76 -45.00
C PRO A 327 12.47 -15.26 -44.85
N ARG A 328 11.20 -14.85 -44.94
CA ARG A 328 10.78 -13.52 -44.54
C ARG A 328 10.80 -13.49 -43.01
N ALA A 329 11.57 -12.57 -42.44
CA ALA A 329 11.65 -12.34 -41.01
C ALA A 329 10.27 -11.97 -40.42
N SER A 330 9.51 -12.96 -39.97
CA SER A 330 8.24 -12.78 -39.28
C SER A 330 8.23 -13.57 -37.96
N SER A 331 8.86 -13.02 -36.93
CA SER A 331 8.66 -13.50 -35.55
C SER A 331 8.62 -12.39 -34.48
N ARG A 332 8.51 -11.12 -34.86
CA ARG A 332 8.40 -10.00 -33.90
C ARG A 332 7.03 -9.32 -33.86
N ALA A 333 6.07 -9.73 -34.70
CA ALA A 333 4.79 -9.03 -34.84
C ALA A 333 3.66 -9.62 -33.99
N SER A 334 3.71 -10.90 -33.57
CA SER A 334 2.66 -11.51 -32.72
C SER A 334 2.86 -11.28 -31.21
N GLN A 335 4.02 -10.75 -30.78
CA GLN A 335 4.29 -10.39 -29.38
C GLN A 335 3.81 -8.98 -28.99
N ARG A 336 3.03 -8.32 -29.85
CA ARG A 336 2.62 -6.91 -29.68
C ARG A 336 1.16 -6.71 -29.24
N ALA A 337 0.50 -7.74 -28.74
CA ALA A 337 -0.67 -7.53 -27.88
C ALA A 337 -0.14 -7.05 -26.52
N GLY A 338 -0.22 -5.75 -26.25
CA GLY A 338 0.32 -5.14 -25.02
C GLY A 338 -0.25 -5.84 -23.79
N GLY A 339 0.63 -6.39 -22.94
CA GLY A 339 0.24 -7.17 -21.75
C GLY A 339 -0.81 -6.46 -20.89
N ALA A 340 -1.70 -7.25 -20.30
CA ALA A 340 -2.80 -6.76 -19.48
C ALA A 340 -2.31 -6.18 -18.14
N GLY A 341 -1.22 -6.74 -17.61
CA GLY A 341 -0.62 -6.26 -16.37
C GLY A 341 0.61 -7.04 -15.95
N LYS A 342 1.05 -6.80 -14.71
CA LYS A 342 2.12 -7.53 -14.04
C LYS A 342 1.71 -7.88 -12.62
N PHE A 343 2.00 -9.11 -12.22
CA PHE A 343 1.75 -9.56 -10.85
C PHE A 343 2.70 -8.88 -9.86
N CYS A 344 2.20 -8.53 -8.67
CA CYS A 344 2.98 -7.96 -7.59
C CYS A 344 3.30 -9.02 -6.53
N SER A 345 2.47 -9.09 -5.50
CA SER A 345 2.56 -10.05 -4.40
C SER A 345 1.20 -10.72 -4.18
N GLY A 346 1.15 -11.78 -3.39
CA GLY A 346 -0.11 -12.42 -3.04
C GLY A 346 0.02 -13.42 -1.90
N MET A 347 -1.14 -13.83 -1.39
CA MET A 347 -1.29 -14.81 -0.34
C MET A 347 -2.54 -15.66 -0.61
N TYR A 348 -2.43 -16.97 -0.42
CA TYR A 348 -3.46 -17.92 -0.80
C TYR A 348 -3.83 -17.77 -2.29
N ASN A 349 -5.09 -17.51 -2.60
CA ASN A 349 -5.59 -17.27 -3.96
C ASN A 349 -5.73 -15.78 -4.31
N VAL A 350 -5.35 -14.85 -3.45
CA VAL A 350 -5.51 -13.41 -3.67
C VAL A 350 -4.16 -12.71 -3.75
N GLY A 351 -4.12 -11.54 -4.39
CA GLY A 351 -2.90 -10.75 -4.47
C GLY A 351 -3.13 -9.37 -5.02
N LEU A 352 -2.04 -8.69 -5.35
CA LEU A 352 -2.02 -7.40 -6.02
C LEU A 352 -1.39 -7.56 -7.39
N ALA A 353 -1.87 -6.78 -8.36
CA ALA A 353 -1.25 -6.69 -9.68
C ALA A 353 -1.39 -5.28 -10.25
N LEU A 354 -0.35 -4.83 -10.95
CA LEU A 354 -0.40 -3.64 -11.78
C LEU A 354 -1.17 -3.96 -13.07
N MET A 355 -2.41 -3.52 -13.18
CA MET A 355 -3.31 -3.83 -14.29
C MET A 355 -3.63 -2.60 -15.12
N ARG A 356 -3.80 -2.77 -16.44
CA ARG A 356 -4.43 -1.73 -17.28
C ARG A 356 -5.91 -1.64 -16.90
N LEU A 357 -6.39 -0.42 -16.68
CA LEU A 357 -7.74 -0.16 -16.18
C LEU A 357 -8.84 -0.67 -17.12
N GLU A 358 -8.55 -0.80 -18.42
CA GLU A 358 -9.46 -1.44 -19.39
C GLU A 358 -9.79 -2.90 -19.04
N TYR A 359 -8.91 -3.61 -18.32
CA TYR A 359 -9.15 -4.99 -17.84
C TYR A 359 -9.73 -5.07 -16.42
N VAL A 360 -9.97 -3.91 -15.77
CA VAL A 360 -10.46 -3.83 -14.39
C VAL A 360 -11.86 -3.22 -14.35
N CYS A 361 -12.05 -2.09 -15.03
CA CYS A 361 -13.25 -1.27 -14.96
C CYS A 361 -14.27 -1.56 -16.07
N ASP A 362 -13.91 -2.35 -17.08
CA ASP A 362 -14.87 -2.75 -18.12
C ASP A 362 -15.77 -3.86 -17.56
N PRO A 363 -17.09 -3.61 -17.38
CA PRO A 363 -18.02 -4.64 -16.92
C PRO A 363 -18.06 -5.86 -17.83
N LYS A 364 -17.67 -5.71 -19.12
CA LYS A 364 -17.60 -6.82 -20.08
C LYS A 364 -16.43 -7.76 -19.83
N VAL A 365 -15.38 -7.32 -19.13
CA VAL A 365 -14.22 -8.16 -18.82
C VAL A 365 -14.62 -9.17 -17.75
N GLY A 366 -14.83 -10.42 -18.13
CA GLY A 366 -15.41 -11.47 -17.28
C GLY A 366 -16.88 -11.83 -17.62
N GLU A 367 -17.53 -11.12 -18.54
CA GLU A 367 -18.76 -11.61 -19.18
C GLU A 367 -18.46 -12.67 -20.23
N ALA A 368 -19.45 -13.51 -20.55
CA ALA A 368 -19.36 -14.49 -21.63
C ALA A 368 -19.00 -13.78 -22.96
N GLY A 369 -17.75 -13.92 -23.40
CA GLY A 369 -17.26 -13.34 -24.66
C GLY A 369 -15.97 -12.51 -24.57
N THR A 370 -15.44 -12.21 -23.38
CA THR A 370 -14.10 -11.61 -23.23
C THR A 370 -13.05 -12.65 -22.89
N ALA A 371 -11.85 -12.49 -23.45
CA ALA A 371 -10.72 -13.38 -23.20
C ALA A 371 -10.34 -13.34 -21.70
N PRO A 372 -10.29 -14.50 -21.00
CA PRO A 372 -9.90 -14.53 -19.59
C PRO A 372 -8.46 -14.05 -19.45
N LEU A 373 -8.11 -13.51 -18.29
CA LEU A 373 -6.72 -13.16 -18.02
C LEU A 373 -5.99 -14.38 -17.48
N VAL A 374 -4.76 -14.57 -17.95
CA VAL A 374 -3.89 -15.67 -17.56
C VAL A 374 -2.53 -15.11 -17.17
N ALA A 375 -2.02 -15.59 -16.04
CA ALA A 375 -0.68 -15.32 -15.56
C ALA A 375 0.35 -16.22 -16.27
N GLU A 376 1.63 -15.86 -16.21
CA GLU A 376 2.70 -16.59 -16.90
C GLU A 376 2.80 -18.08 -16.53
N ASN A 377 2.39 -18.46 -15.32
CA ASN A 377 2.34 -19.86 -14.86
C ASN A 377 1.07 -20.62 -15.32
N GLY A 378 0.23 -20.02 -16.17
CA GLY A 378 -1.01 -20.62 -16.70
C GLY A 378 -2.24 -20.46 -15.81
N MET A 379 -2.11 -19.88 -14.62
CA MET A 379 -3.26 -19.68 -13.72
C MET A 379 -4.18 -18.58 -14.25
N ARG A 380 -5.49 -18.81 -14.16
CA ARG A 380 -6.48 -17.78 -14.49
C ARG A 380 -6.54 -16.75 -13.36
N ILE A 381 -6.75 -15.50 -13.75
CA ILE A 381 -6.74 -14.36 -12.82
C ILE A 381 -7.88 -13.39 -13.13
N LYS A 382 -8.46 -12.79 -12.10
CA LYS A 382 -9.49 -11.75 -12.23
C LYS A 382 -9.09 -10.56 -11.37
N ALA A 383 -9.19 -9.35 -11.92
CA ALA A 383 -8.90 -8.11 -11.22
C ALA A 383 -10.19 -7.43 -10.73
N PHE A 384 -10.10 -6.75 -9.59
CA PHE A 384 -11.22 -6.06 -8.94
C PHE A 384 -10.84 -4.61 -8.61
N ALA A 385 -11.74 -3.67 -8.89
CA ALA A 385 -11.55 -2.29 -8.45
C ALA A 385 -11.89 -2.17 -6.95
N PRO A 386 -11.01 -1.58 -6.11
CA PRO A 386 -11.34 -1.33 -4.71
C PRO A 386 -12.51 -0.34 -4.55
N GLY A 387 -13.44 -0.64 -3.64
CA GLY A 387 -14.65 0.17 -3.44
C GLY A 387 -14.41 1.58 -2.89
N TRP A 388 -13.27 1.81 -2.24
CA TRP A 388 -12.89 3.12 -1.68
C TRP A 388 -12.24 4.07 -2.69
N TRP A 389 -12.01 3.63 -3.94
CA TRP A 389 -11.49 4.52 -4.97
C TRP A 389 -12.47 5.69 -5.23
N PRO A 390 -11.99 6.93 -5.44
CA PRO A 390 -12.86 8.10 -5.59
C PRO A 390 -13.93 7.98 -6.69
N HIS A 391 -13.67 7.19 -7.73
CA HIS A 391 -14.59 6.97 -8.87
C HIS A 391 -15.42 5.68 -8.76
N ALA A 392 -15.19 4.82 -7.75
CA ALA A 392 -16.00 3.63 -7.50
C ALA A 392 -17.31 3.97 -6.75
N VAL A 393 -17.29 5.05 -5.98
CA VAL A 393 -18.43 5.52 -5.15
C VAL A 393 -19.49 6.26 -5.98
N SER A 394 -19.20 6.66 -7.22
CA SER A 394 -20.12 7.43 -8.09
C SER A 394 -21.15 6.57 -8.86
N GLY A 395 -21.46 5.36 -8.38
CA GLY A 395 -22.59 4.57 -8.86
C GLY A 395 -23.95 5.03 -8.29
N GLY A 396 -23.95 5.94 -7.32
CA GLY A 396 -25.15 6.57 -6.76
C GLY A 396 -25.08 8.09 -6.91
N GLU A 397 -25.96 8.64 -7.75
CA GLU A 397 -26.33 10.06 -7.82
C GLU A 397 -25.20 11.07 -8.09
N ALA A 398 -24.78 11.14 -9.36
CA ALA A 398 -24.26 12.39 -9.91
C ALA A 398 -25.45 13.35 -10.15
N GLY A 399 -25.79 14.16 -9.14
CA GLY A 399 -26.84 15.17 -9.20
C GLY A 399 -26.36 16.55 -8.75
N LYS A 400 -25.98 17.37 -9.75
CA LYS A 400 -25.81 18.84 -9.77
C LYS A 400 -24.66 19.50 -9.02
#